data_AF-A0A327M7W4-F1
#
_entry.id   AF-A0A327M7W4-F1
#
_cell.length_a   1.000
_cell.length_b   1.000
_cell.length_c   1.000
_cell.angle_alpha   90.00
_cell.angle_beta   90.00
_cell.angle_gamma   90.00
#
_symmetry.space_group_name_H-M   'P 1'
#
loop_
_entity.id
_entity.type
_entity.pdbx_description
1 polymer ?
#
loop_
_entity_poly.entity_id
_entity_poly.type
_entity_poly.pdbx_seq_one_letter_code
_entity_poly.pdbx_strand_id
1 'polypeptide(L)'
;MAQTPMQYVQQMQAIGLSSRLASPPSAAPDVQSAQSLVGGSGGVVTNRAGTTTQSEGGPIVTGPLGDDNRAAGTTAVFGASLFTREATAVSDAPNPNYLLVPGDRVSVRVWGAVEAEVVGQVDPSGMLFLPNIGPVRVAGTRAGDLQAAVQSEVQKVYTNQVQVYAVLLSTQRIGVFVTGFVRTPGRFAGSAADSVVDFLVRAGGVDPGRGSYREIALQRGGRTIANIDLYRFLLDGRLPPLRLQEGDTLVVARQRAVVGADGAVRNNYLFEVPGRVMTGREMIEYARPLPSATNAVVKGTRGGQPFSRYVALSEVPGLVLQDQDTISFITDSPARTVRVTVEGSRIGPSVLVADRDAQLCQLLDHIAVDPVLADTRSVFLLRPSVALQQRRAIDEALDRLERQLFMAVSPTTGVAAIRSSEANLVSSYIQRARRTQPEGRLVVMDTQGQCAPIRLEDGDVVVIPERSQTVLVAGEVTAPRAVVWRPEMRLVDYVRSAGGYTPRGSDSSLMIRRASGELLLDPQELPRPGDELIVLPRLDPKIFQIGSDLLGLIYQIAVATRIFL
;
A
#
# COMPACT_ATOMS: atom_id res chain seq x y z
N MET A 1 -61.33 -27.29 20.63
CA MET A 1 -61.75 -25.92 20.96
C MET A 1 -60.61 -25.29 21.76
N ALA A 2 -60.12 -24.07 21.53
CA ALA A 2 -60.55 -23.05 20.57
C ALA A 2 -59.38 -22.18 20.08
N GLN A 3 -59.69 -21.51 18.96
CA GLN A 3 -59.25 -20.24 18.38
C GLN A 3 -58.46 -19.20 19.22
N THR A 4 -57.70 -18.39 18.45
CA THR A 4 -57.13 -17.03 18.68
C THR A 4 -58.21 -15.92 18.82
N PRO A 5 -57.94 -14.57 18.88
CA PRO A 5 -56.69 -13.76 19.07
C PRO A 5 -56.85 -12.53 20.04
N MET A 6 -55.87 -11.60 19.99
CA MET A 6 -55.98 -10.10 20.03
C MET A 6 -55.75 -9.26 21.32
N GLN A 7 -55.00 -8.18 21.07
CA GLN A 7 -54.96 -6.84 21.73
C GLN A 7 -54.47 -6.65 23.17
N TYR A 8 -53.46 -5.78 23.31
CA TYR A 8 -53.36 -4.82 24.42
C TYR A 8 -52.72 -3.50 23.94
N VAL A 9 -53.25 -2.36 24.41
CA VAL A 9 -52.85 -1.00 24.02
C VAL A 9 -52.89 -0.09 25.25
N GLN A 10 -51.95 0.86 25.30
CA GLN A 10 -51.90 2.09 26.15
C GLN A 10 -51.51 2.00 27.64
N GLN A 11 -50.93 3.15 28.06
CA GLN A 11 -50.56 3.64 29.40
C GLN A 11 -49.19 3.22 29.96
N MET A 12 -48.34 4.10 30.53
CA MET A 12 -48.37 5.56 30.74
C MET A 12 -46.93 6.12 30.66
N GLN A 13 -46.74 7.44 30.44
CA GLN A 13 -46.25 8.39 31.46
C GLN A 13 -45.77 9.72 30.85
N ALA A 14 -46.06 10.81 31.55
CA ALA A 14 -45.61 12.17 31.23
C ALA A 14 -44.80 12.73 32.41
N ILE A 15 -43.78 13.53 32.10
CA ILE A 15 -43.07 14.59 32.85
C ILE A 15 -42.19 15.23 31.77
N GLY A 16 -42.06 16.53 31.55
CA GLY A 16 -42.44 17.71 32.34
C GLY A 16 -41.44 18.81 31.97
N LEU A 17 -41.71 19.55 30.89
CA LEU A 17 -40.75 20.47 30.23
C LEU A 17 -41.09 21.95 30.48
N SER A 18 -40.09 22.71 30.95
CA SER A 18 -40.02 24.19 30.97
C SER A 18 -38.60 24.57 31.43
N SER A 19 -37.90 25.59 30.90
CA SER A 19 -38.30 26.68 29.98
C SER A 19 -37.06 27.39 29.37
N ARG A 20 -37.32 28.37 28.46
CA ARG A 20 -36.44 29.39 27.80
C ARG A 20 -36.11 29.05 26.32
N LEU A 21 -36.79 29.64 25.32
CA LEU A 21 -36.74 31.03 24.80
C LEU A 21 -35.36 31.38 24.16
N ALA A 22 -35.23 31.87 22.91
CA ALA A 22 -36.19 32.06 21.81
C ALA A 22 -35.46 32.23 20.42
N SER A 23 -36.14 31.82 19.33
CA SER A 23 -36.21 32.27 17.90
C SER A 23 -35.16 33.23 17.23
N PRO A 24 -35.15 33.41 15.88
CA PRO A 24 -35.09 32.45 14.74
C PRO A 24 -34.09 32.98 13.61
N PRO A 25 -34.13 32.56 12.30
CA PRO A 25 -32.97 32.64 11.38
C PRO A 25 -33.11 33.52 10.11
N SER A 26 -32.02 33.66 9.33
CA SER A 26 -31.89 34.09 7.90
C SER A 26 -30.40 34.28 7.55
N ALA A 27 -29.89 34.33 6.32
CA ALA A 27 -30.35 33.90 4.98
C ALA A 27 -29.11 33.76 4.04
N ALA A 28 -29.29 33.23 2.84
CA ALA A 28 -28.30 33.33 1.76
C ALA A 28 -28.26 34.75 1.14
N PRO A 29 -27.27 35.05 0.29
CA PRO A 29 -27.61 35.70 -0.97
C PRO A 29 -26.88 35.11 -2.19
N ASP A 30 -27.64 34.89 -3.26
CA ASP A 30 -27.15 35.09 -4.64
C ASP A 30 -27.26 36.59 -4.99
N VAL A 31 -26.51 37.06 -6.01
CA VAL A 31 -27.04 37.86 -7.15
C VAL A 31 -25.92 38.48 -8.02
N GLN A 32 -25.99 38.15 -9.32
CA GLN A 32 -25.56 38.88 -10.53
C GLN A 32 -24.09 39.11 -10.93
N SER A 33 -23.91 38.91 -12.24
CA SER A 33 -22.75 39.19 -13.09
C SER A 33 -22.91 40.48 -13.90
N ALA A 34 -21.83 41.23 -14.11
CA ALA A 34 -21.68 42.16 -15.24
C ALA A 34 -20.18 42.34 -15.61
N GLN A 35 -19.89 42.61 -16.88
CA GLN A 35 -18.53 42.61 -17.45
C GLN A 35 -17.89 44.02 -17.53
N SER A 36 -16.57 44.11 -17.40
CA SER A 36 -15.68 45.05 -18.14
C SER A 36 -14.21 44.65 -17.92
N LEU A 37 -13.48 44.20 -18.95
CA LEU A 37 -12.65 44.95 -19.93
C LEU A 37 -11.20 45.22 -19.48
N VAL A 38 -10.29 44.43 -20.10
CA VAL A 38 -8.92 44.79 -20.55
C VAL A 38 -7.81 45.10 -19.53
N GLY A 39 -6.76 44.27 -19.57
CA GLY A 39 -5.35 44.73 -19.55
C GLY A 39 -4.53 44.48 -18.29
N GLY A 40 -3.52 43.59 -18.37
CA GLY A 40 -2.54 43.42 -17.29
C GLY A 40 -1.71 42.14 -17.40
N SER A 41 -0.52 42.23 -17.98
CA SER A 41 0.44 41.14 -18.14
C SER A 41 0.91 40.51 -16.82
N GLY A 42 0.89 39.18 -16.73
CA GLY A 42 1.55 38.40 -15.67
C GLY A 42 1.60 36.91 -16.02
N GLY A 43 2.80 36.37 -16.25
CA GLY A 43 2.96 34.97 -16.68
C GLY A 43 2.65 33.97 -15.57
N VAL A 44 1.53 33.25 -15.68
CA VAL A 44 1.18 32.18 -14.74
C VAL A 44 1.93 30.90 -15.12
N VAL A 45 2.96 30.57 -14.35
CA VAL A 45 3.59 29.23 -14.37
C VAL A 45 2.59 28.24 -13.78
N THR A 46 1.93 27.45 -14.63
CA THR A 46 1.04 26.39 -14.19
C THR A 46 1.84 25.14 -13.80
N ASN A 47 2.37 25.15 -12.58
CA ASN A 47 2.87 23.93 -11.93
C ASN A 47 1.69 22.98 -11.66
N ARG A 48 1.36 22.18 -12.67
CA ARG A 48 0.38 21.09 -12.55
C ARG A 48 0.99 20.00 -11.68
N ALA A 49 0.60 19.96 -10.40
CA ALA A 49 0.87 18.82 -9.55
C ALA A 49 0.29 17.56 -10.22
N GLY A 50 1.15 16.60 -10.55
CA GLY A 50 0.72 15.32 -11.08
C GLY A 50 -0.06 14.58 -9.99
N THR A 51 -1.31 14.24 -10.27
CA THR A 51 -2.08 13.33 -9.42
C THR A 51 -1.41 11.97 -9.42
N THR A 52 -1.11 11.43 -8.25
CA THR A 52 -0.65 10.05 -8.08
C THR A 52 -1.66 9.10 -8.69
N THR A 53 -1.20 8.24 -9.62
CA THR A 53 -2.01 7.14 -10.13
C THR A 53 -2.35 6.20 -8.99
N GLN A 54 -3.64 5.93 -8.77
CA GLN A 54 -4.17 5.14 -7.66
C GLN A 54 -3.90 3.62 -7.79
N SER A 55 -2.74 3.23 -8.34
CA SER A 55 -2.27 1.85 -8.47
C SER A 55 -1.41 1.39 -7.29
N GLU A 56 -1.03 2.28 -6.36
CA GLU A 56 -0.14 1.97 -5.23
C GLU A 56 -0.92 1.70 -3.94
N GLY A 57 -1.68 0.60 -3.93
CA GLY A 57 -2.31 0.03 -2.72
C GLY A 57 -1.34 -0.77 -1.83
N GLY A 58 -0.05 -0.47 -1.87
CA GLY A 58 0.94 -1.06 -0.98
C GLY A 58 0.94 -0.36 0.39
N PRO A 59 1.45 -1.00 1.46
CA PRO A 59 1.58 -0.35 2.76
C PRO A 59 2.48 0.89 2.65
N ILE A 60 1.88 2.07 2.80
CA ILE A 60 2.61 3.34 2.85
C ILE A 60 3.46 3.31 4.12
N VAL A 61 4.77 3.09 3.97
CA VAL A 61 5.71 3.07 5.09
C VAL A 61 5.76 4.47 5.66
N THR A 62 5.19 4.63 6.86
CA THR A 62 5.31 5.86 7.66
C THR A 62 6.80 6.15 7.85
N GLY A 63 7.21 7.40 7.63
CA GLY A 63 8.61 7.80 7.78
C GLY A 63 9.17 7.42 9.17
N PRO A 64 10.49 7.19 9.29
CA PRO A 64 11.08 6.68 10.52
C PRO A 64 10.73 7.57 11.72
N LEU A 65 10.19 6.93 12.76
CA LEU A 65 9.71 7.52 14.02
C LEU A 65 10.73 8.52 14.60
N GLY A 66 10.32 9.78 14.84
CA GLY A 66 11.14 10.74 15.61
C GLY A 66 11.04 12.23 15.29
N ASP A 67 10.17 12.70 14.37
CA ASP A 67 9.92 14.14 14.16
C ASP A 67 8.47 14.35 13.65
N ASP A 68 7.52 14.62 14.56
CA ASP A 68 6.09 14.78 14.22
C ASP A 68 5.79 16.03 13.37
N ASN A 69 6.74 16.95 13.25
CA ASN A 69 6.65 18.18 12.43
C ASN A 69 7.26 18.03 11.02
N ARG A 70 7.69 16.83 10.60
CA ARG A 70 8.39 16.63 9.32
C ARG A 70 7.42 16.41 8.15
N ALA A 71 7.63 17.15 7.05
CA ALA A 71 6.85 16.98 5.82
C ALA A 71 7.02 15.58 5.21
N ALA A 72 5.91 14.95 4.82
CA ALA A 72 5.88 13.64 4.20
C ALA A 72 6.79 13.62 2.94
N GLY A 73 7.64 12.60 2.84
CA GLY A 73 8.59 12.44 1.73
C GLY A 73 10.00 13.01 1.97
N THR A 74 10.31 13.55 3.15
CA THR A 74 11.72 13.91 3.50
C THR A 74 12.44 12.76 4.20
N THR A 75 13.39 12.16 3.49
CA THR A 75 14.24 11.07 3.97
C THR A 75 15.10 11.51 5.17
N ALA A 76 15.06 10.78 6.28
CA ALA A 76 15.83 11.11 7.49
C ALA A 76 17.30 10.68 7.37
N VAL A 77 18.23 11.34 8.05
CA VAL A 77 19.65 10.90 8.10
C VAL A 77 19.80 9.65 8.97
N PHE A 78 20.47 8.62 8.44
CA PHE A 78 20.69 7.37 9.16
C PHE A 78 21.52 7.61 10.42
N GLY A 79 21.00 7.17 11.56
CA GLY A 79 21.57 7.39 12.88
C GLY A 79 21.02 8.59 13.64
N ALA A 80 20.30 9.52 13.00
CA ALA A 80 19.69 10.65 13.70
C ALA A 80 18.71 10.21 14.81
N SER A 81 18.04 9.07 14.62
CA SER A 81 17.12 8.46 15.59
C SER A 81 17.76 8.06 16.93
N LEU A 82 19.10 8.02 17.03
CA LEU A 82 19.81 7.85 18.31
C LEU A 82 19.50 8.99 19.30
N PHE A 83 19.18 10.18 18.79
CA PHE A 83 19.10 11.41 19.56
C PHE A 83 17.73 12.10 19.50
N THR A 84 16.70 11.45 18.93
CA THR A 84 15.34 12.03 18.78
C THR A 84 14.37 11.65 19.89
N ARG A 85 14.60 10.54 20.61
CA ARG A 85 13.80 10.20 21.78
C ARG A 85 14.22 11.08 22.96
N GLU A 86 13.25 11.57 23.73
CA GLU A 86 13.52 12.04 25.09
C GLU A 86 14.24 10.91 25.84
N ALA A 87 15.47 11.18 26.26
CA ALA A 87 16.40 10.16 26.77
C ALA A 87 15.93 9.62 28.12
N THR A 88 14.99 8.68 28.07
CA THR A 88 14.36 8.05 29.22
C THR A 88 15.33 7.04 29.81
N ALA A 89 15.80 7.36 31.02
CA ALA A 89 16.87 6.68 31.76
C ALA A 89 18.28 6.82 31.13
N VAL A 90 18.92 7.97 31.39
CA VAL A 90 20.35 7.92 31.76
C VAL A 90 20.42 7.04 33.02
N SER A 91 20.98 5.85 32.88
CA SER A 91 21.13 4.92 34.00
C SER A 91 22.25 5.38 34.92
N ASP A 92 21.95 5.61 36.20
CA ASP A 92 22.97 5.84 37.23
C ASP A 92 23.81 4.56 37.52
N ALA A 93 23.39 3.39 37.03
CA ALA A 93 24.18 2.16 37.15
C ALA A 93 25.41 2.19 36.22
N PRO A 94 26.63 1.93 36.73
CA PRO A 94 27.86 1.97 35.93
C PRO A 94 27.84 0.99 34.76
N ASN A 95 28.38 1.43 33.62
CA ASN A 95 28.58 0.60 32.43
C ASN A 95 29.35 -0.70 32.77
N PRO A 96 28.78 -1.90 32.56
CA PRO A 96 29.46 -3.17 32.91
C PRO A 96 30.79 -3.40 32.19
N ASN A 97 30.99 -2.78 31.01
CA ASN A 97 32.24 -2.88 30.24
C ASN A 97 33.29 -1.82 30.65
N TYR A 98 32.97 -0.92 31.57
CA TYR A 98 33.93 0.02 32.12
C TYR A 98 35.07 -0.72 32.83
N LEU A 99 36.31 -0.33 32.54
CA LEU A 99 37.50 -0.86 33.20
C LEU A 99 37.83 -0.03 34.42
N LEU A 100 37.87 -0.65 35.60
CA LEU A 100 38.19 0.04 36.85
C LEU A 100 39.57 0.71 36.80
N VAL A 101 39.66 1.89 37.39
CA VAL A 101 40.90 2.69 37.47
C VAL A 101 41.18 3.14 38.91
N PRO A 102 42.44 3.53 39.22
CA PRO A 102 42.75 4.23 40.46
C PRO A 102 41.81 5.42 40.69
N GLY A 103 41.26 5.50 41.90
CA GLY A 103 40.30 6.52 42.32
C GLY A 103 38.84 6.06 42.37
N ASP A 104 38.47 4.96 41.71
CA ASP A 104 37.11 4.41 41.76
C ASP A 104 36.76 3.85 43.14
N ARG A 105 35.47 3.86 43.50
CA ARG A 105 34.97 3.31 44.78
C ARG A 105 34.19 2.02 44.56
N VAL A 106 34.58 0.96 45.25
CA VAL A 106 33.98 -0.37 45.21
C VAL A 106 33.38 -0.69 46.58
N SER A 107 32.12 -1.10 46.62
CA SER A 107 31.55 -1.78 47.78
C SER A 107 31.82 -3.26 47.65
N VAL A 108 32.36 -3.87 48.71
CA VAL A 108 32.46 -5.32 48.88
C VAL A 108 31.71 -5.69 50.16
N ARG A 109 30.72 -6.57 50.01
CA ARG A 109 29.97 -7.19 51.11
C ARG A 109 30.27 -8.67 51.14
N VAL A 110 30.63 -9.17 52.31
CA VAL A 110 31.02 -10.56 52.57
C VAL A 110 30.18 -11.05 53.74
N TRP A 111 29.58 -12.24 53.61
CA TRP A 111 28.77 -12.85 54.67
C TRP A 111 28.90 -14.38 54.69
N GLY A 112 28.51 -14.99 55.81
CA GLY A 112 28.65 -16.42 56.08
C GLY A 112 29.59 -16.68 57.25
N ALA A 113 30.71 -17.36 57.02
CA ALA A 113 31.70 -17.62 58.08
C ALA A 113 32.39 -16.35 58.63
N VAL A 114 32.39 -15.26 57.86
CA VAL A 114 32.82 -13.92 58.26
C VAL A 114 31.83 -12.91 57.67
N GLU A 115 31.45 -11.90 58.46
CA GLU A 115 30.69 -10.75 58.00
C GLU A 115 31.60 -9.52 57.90
N ALA A 116 31.60 -8.88 56.72
CA ALA A 116 32.32 -7.64 56.49
C ALA A 116 31.66 -6.82 55.38
N GLU A 117 31.53 -5.51 55.57
CA GLU A 117 31.09 -4.56 54.55
C GLU A 117 32.11 -3.43 54.46
N VAL A 118 32.68 -3.24 53.27
CA VAL A 118 33.80 -2.33 53.05
C VAL A 118 33.58 -1.56 51.75
N VAL A 119 33.57 -0.23 51.87
CA VAL A 119 33.66 0.67 50.72
C VAL A 119 35.12 1.09 50.57
N GLY A 120 35.86 0.38 49.72
CA GLY A 120 37.26 0.67 49.42
C GLY A 120 37.40 1.54 48.18
N GLN A 121 38.47 2.33 48.14
CA GLN A 121 38.89 3.06 46.95
C GLN A 121 40.04 2.30 46.27
N VAL A 122 40.02 2.24 44.94
CA VAL A 122 41.14 1.68 44.17
C VAL A 122 42.34 2.62 44.30
N ASP A 123 43.45 2.11 44.82
CA ASP A 123 44.65 2.90 45.10
C ASP A 123 45.46 3.23 43.82
N PRO A 124 46.49 4.10 43.89
CA PRO A 124 47.34 4.43 42.74
C PRO A 124 48.09 3.26 42.10
N SER A 125 48.26 2.14 42.81
CA SER A 125 48.85 0.91 42.29
C SER A 125 47.83 -0.02 41.61
N GLY A 126 46.54 0.31 41.69
CA GLY A 126 45.44 -0.43 41.09
C GLY A 126 44.85 -1.52 42.00
N MET A 127 45.16 -1.48 43.30
CA MET A 127 44.72 -2.45 44.28
C MET A 127 43.54 -1.90 45.11
N LEU A 128 42.69 -2.81 45.58
CA LEU A 128 41.61 -2.59 46.52
C LEU A 128 41.98 -3.31 47.82
N PHE A 129 42.21 -2.58 48.90
CA PHE A 129 42.56 -3.19 50.18
C PHE A 129 41.30 -3.71 50.89
N LEU A 130 41.27 -5.02 51.17
CA LEU A 130 40.21 -5.66 51.93
C LEU A 130 40.74 -6.10 53.31
N PRO A 131 40.11 -5.71 54.44
CA PRO A 131 40.47 -6.16 55.78
C PRO A 131 40.54 -7.69 55.86
N ASN A 132 41.54 -8.21 56.56
CA ASN A 132 41.80 -9.64 56.78
C ASN A 132 42.03 -10.48 55.51
N ILE A 133 42.05 -9.88 54.31
CA ILE A 133 42.32 -10.55 53.02
C ILE A 133 43.60 -9.96 52.40
N GLY A 134 43.78 -8.65 52.51
CA GLY A 134 44.91 -7.92 51.94
C GLY A 134 44.56 -7.18 50.64
N PRO A 135 45.57 -6.79 49.84
CA PRO A 135 45.38 -6.03 48.61
C PRO A 135 44.91 -6.93 47.45
N VAL A 136 43.74 -6.64 46.90
CA VAL A 136 43.13 -7.34 45.75
C VAL A 136 43.33 -6.50 44.48
N ARG A 137 43.88 -7.05 43.40
CA ARG A 137 44.07 -6.30 42.15
C ARG A 137 42.74 -6.16 41.42
N VAL A 138 42.25 -4.93 41.26
CA VAL A 138 40.98 -4.66 40.56
C VAL A 138 41.12 -3.75 39.34
N ALA A 139 42.14 -2.89 39.28
CA ALA A 139 42.32 -2.00 38.13
C ALA A 139 42.55 -2.78 36.83
N GLY A 140 41.86 -2.38 35.76
CA GLY A 140 41.82 -3.10 34.49
C GLY A 140 40.82 -4.26 34.44
N THR A 141 40.10 -4.56 35.52
CA THR A 141 38.95 -5.48 35.52
C THR A 141 37.72 -4.75 35.01
N ARG A 142 36.83 -5.42 34.26
CA ARG A 142 35.53 -4.84 33.88
C ARG A 142 34.61 -4.76 35.10
N ALA A 143 33.79 -3.72 35.20
CA ALA A 143 32.83 -3.54 36.28
C ALA A 143 31.86 -4.72 36.43
N GLY A 144 31.45 -5.37 35.32
CA GLY A 144 30.64 -6.59 35.33
C GLY A 144 31.37 -7.86 35.80
N ASP A 145 32.70 -7.91 35.68
CA ASP A 145 33.52 -9.05 36.12
C ASP A 145 33.98 -8.90 37.59
N LEU A 146 33.74 -7.73 38.19
CA LEU A 146 34.28 -7.34 39.50
C LEU A 146 33.89 -8.28 40.64
N GLN A 147 32.63 -8.75 40.67
CA GLN A 147 32.17 -9.70 41.69
C GLN A 147 32.96 -11.01 41.63
N ALA A 148 33.14 -11.59 40.44
CA ALA A 148 33.88 -12.83 40.27
C ALA A 148 35.37 -12.66 40.60
N ALA A 149 35.98 -11.55 40.19
CA ALA A 149 37.38 -11.23 40.48
C ALA A 149 37.63 -11.11 41.99
N VAL A 150 36.80 -10.34 42.71
CA VAL A 150 36.93 -10.18 44.18
C VAL A 150 36.62 -11.49 44.89
N GLN A 151 35.57 -12.22 44.48
CA GLN A 151 35.22 -13.52 45.07
C GLN A 151 36.38 -14.53 44.97
N SER A 152 37.05 -14.60 43.82
CA SER A 152 38.22 -15.46 43.61
C SER A 152 39.36 -15.18 44.60
N GLU A 153 39.65 -13.90 44.88
CA GLU A 153 40.69 -13.54 45.86
C GLU A 153 40.25 -13.79 47.31
N VAL A 154 39.00 -13.51 47.67
CA VAL A 154 38.46 -13.79 49.01
C VAL A 154 38.49 -15.29 49.33
N GLN A 155 38.16 -16.15 48.36
CA GLN A 155 38.12 -17.60 48.53
C GLN A 155 39.50 -18.25 48.72
N LYS A 156 40.60 -17.58 48.36
CA LYS A 156 41.97 -18.04 48.68
C LYS A 156 42.28 -17.96 50.17
N VAL A 157 41.63 -17.04 50.89
CA VAL A 157 41.82 -16.83 52.35
C VAL A 157 40.72 -17.54 53.13
N TYR A 158 39.47 -17.45 52.68
CA TYR A 158 38.31 -18.07 53.32
C TYR A 158 37.72 -19.19 52.45
N THR A 159 38.17 -20.42 52.69
CA THR A 159 37.85 -21.60 51.86
C THR A 159 36.46 -22.20 52.11
N ASN A 160 35.81 -21.91 53.24
CA ASN A 160 34.53 -22.50 53.64
C ASN A 160 33.46 -21.44 53.93
N GLN A 161 32.24 -21.66 53.45
CA GLN A 161 31.02 -20.90 53.81
C GLN A 161 31.11 -19.37 53.57
N VAL A 162 31.92 -18.99 52.58
CA VAL A 162 32.15 -17.68 51.96
C VAL A 162 31.08 -17.17 50.95
N GLN A 163 30.26 -16.14 51.19
CA GLN A 163 29.53 -15.44 50.10
C GLN A 163 30.05 -14.01 49.89
N VAL A 164 30.18 -13.57 48.63
CA VAL A 164 30.78 -12.29 48.26
C VAL A 164 29.95 -11.57 47.20
N TYR A 165 29.67 -10.30 47.45
CA TYR A 165 29.09 -9.35 46.50
C TYR A 165 30.01 -8.15 46.37
N ALA A 166 30.47 -7.83 45.17
CA ALA A 166 31.30 -6.65 44.91
C ALA A 166 30.73 -5.85 43.75
N VAL A 167 30.54 -4.55 43.96
CA VAL A 167 29.92 -3.63 43.00
C VAL A 167 30.65 -2.29 42.98
N LEU A 168 30.81 -1.73 41.78
CA LEU A 168 31.31 -0.37 41.58
C LEU A 168 30.23 0.63 42.05
N LEU A 169 30.52 1.38 43.12
CA LEU A 169 29.57 2.36 43.68
C LEU A 169 29.61 3.70 42.94
N SER A 170 30.81 4.18 42.62
CA SER A 170 30.98 5.46 41.94
C SER A 170 32.34 5.52 41.27
N THR A 171 32.38 5.99 40.03
CA THR A 171 33.62 6.34 39.36
C THR A 171 34.09 7.74 39.75
N GLN A 172 35.27 8.13 39.28
CA GLN A 172 35.62 9.53 39.14
C GLN A 172 34.55 10.30 38.32
N ARG A 173 34.15 11.49 38.79
CA ARG A 173 33.37 12.47 38.00
C ARG A 173 34.33 13.19 37.05
N ILE A 174 33.93 13.37 35.80
CA ILE A 174 34.71 14.05 34.76
C ILE A 174 33.87 15.08 34.01
N GLY A 175 34.52 16.16 33.57
CA GLY A 175 33.99 17.13 32.62
C GLY A 175 34.59 16.92 31.22
N VAL A 176 33.75 16.53 30.26
CA VAL A 176 34.12 16.34 28.84
C VAL A 176 33.53 17.48 28.02
N PHE A 177 34.31 18.06 27.12
CA PHE A 177 33.83 19.03 26.14
C PHE A 177 33.22 18.31 24.95
N VAL A 178 32.04 18.74 24.49
CA VAL A 178 31.42 18.25 23.24
C VAL A 178 31.26 19.44 22.32
N THR A 179 31.85 19.35 21.13
CA THR A 179 32.07 20.49 20.22
C THR A 179 31.91 20.08 18.75
N GLY A 180 31.91 21.06 17.86
CA GLY A 180 31.65 20.86 16.43
C GLY A 180 30.15 20.83 16.15
N PHE A 181 29.73 19.95 15.23
CA PHE A 181 28.36 19.93 14.69
C PHE A 181 27.39 19.08 15.53
N VAL A 182 27.26 19.46 16.81
CA VAL A 182 26.22 18.98 17.74
C VAL A 182 25.14 20.05 17.93
N ARG A 183 23.98 19.67 18.49
CA ARG A 183 22.89 20.64 18.74
C ARG A 183 23.26 21.67 19.81
N THR A 184 23.88 21.26 20.92
CA THR A 184 24.32 22.14 22.01
C THR A 184 25.80 21.91 22.37
N PRO A 185 26.74 22.60 21.71
CA PRO A 185 28.16 22.55 22.08
C PRO A 185 28.40 23.09 23.50
N GLY A 186 29.28 22.46 24.28
CA GLY A 186 29.55 22.86 25.67
C GLY A 186 30.43 21.90 26.45
N ARG A 187 30.62 22.17 27.75
CA ARG A 187 31.25 21.24 28.70
C ARG A 187 30.16 20.50 29.48
N PHE A 188 30.21 19.19 29.48
CA PHE A 188 29.23 18.31 30.12
C PHE A 188 29.89 17.53 31.25
N ALA A 189 29.25 17.52 32.41
CA ALA A 189 29.67 16.68 33.53
C ALA A 189 29.10 15.27 33.39
N GLY A 190 29.87 14.26 33.76
CA GLY A 190 29.48 12.86 33.73
C GLY A 190 30.38 11.96 34.57
N SER A 191 30.21 10.65 34.39
CA SER A 191 31.02 9.57 34.97
C SER A 191 32.12 9.15 34.00
N ALA A 192 33.26 8.67 34.52
CA ALA A 192 34.28 8.02 33.70
C ALA A 192 33.82 6.69 33.05
N ALA A 193 32.69 6.12 33.50
CA ALA A 193 32.04 4.95 32.89
C ALA A 193 31.05 5.32 31.76
N ASP A 194 30.68 6.59 31.63
CA ASP A 194 29.81 7.07 30.55
C ASP A 194 30.48 6.87 29.19
N SER A 195 29.69 6.50 28.19
CA SER A 195 30.16 6.34 26.81
C SER A 195 30.19 7.68 26.06
N VAL A 196 30.83 7.67 24.88
CA VAL A 196 30.76 8.78 23.93
C VAL A 196 29.31 9.11 23.54
N VAL A 197 28.42 8.11 23.47
CA VAL A 197 27.02 8.32 23.13
C VAL A 197 26.29 9.10 24.23
N ASP A 198 26.58 8.82 25.50
CA ASP A 198 25.94 9.52 26.64
C ASP A 198 26.30 11.01 26.67
N PHE A 199 27.57 11.35 26.39
CA PHE A 199 27.98 12.74 26.25
C PHE A 199 27.39 13.42 25.00
N LEU A 200 27.25 12.70 23.87
CA LEU A 200 26.56 13.23 22.69
C LEU A 200 25.06 13.48 22.96
N VAL A 201 24.37 12.57 23.68
CA VAL A 201 22.97 12.75 24.09
C VAL A 201 22.81 14.00 24.96
N ARG A 202 23.71 14.22 25.94
CA ARG A 202 23.71 15.44 26.78
C ARG A 202 23.94 16.72 25.97
N ALA A 203 24.70 16.65 24.87
CA ALA A 203 24.89 17.73 23.88
C ALA A 203 23.75 17.84 22.85
N GLY A 204 22.57 17.26 23.13
CA GLY A 204 21.39 17.26 22.25
C GLY A 204 21.56 16.43 20.98
N GLY A 205 22.60 15.60 20.90
CA GLY A 205 22.94 14.78 19.75
C GLY A 205 23.73 15.49 18.65
N VAL A 206 24.15 14.69 17.67
CA VAL A 206 24.71 15.17 16.40
C VAL A 206 23.64 15.97 15.65
N ASP A 207 24.03 17.09 15.03
CA ASP A 207 23.12 17.85 14.18
C ASP A 207 22.82 17.05 12.90
N PRO A 208 21.56 16.68 12.60
CA PRO A 208 21.25 15.80 11.49
C PRO A 208 21.52 16.43 10.12
N GLY A 209 21.48 17.75 9.97
CA GLY A 209 21.71 18.44 8.69
C GLY A 209 23.13 18.95 8.49
N ARG A 210 23.99 18.87 9.51
CA ARG A 210 25.33 19.50 9.49
C ARG A 210 26.45 18.65 10.08
N GLY A 211 26.14 17.67 10.92
CA GLY A 211 27.11 16.84 11.63
C GLY A 211 27.35 15.47 11.00
N SER A 212 28.59 15.00 11.11
CA SER A 212 28.96 13.64 10.73
C SER A 212 28.61 12.65 11.84
N TYR A 213 27.94 11.57 11.47
CA TYR A 213 27.73 10.40 12.34
C TYR A 213 28.90 9.42 12.26
N ARG A 214 29.80 9.61 11.29
CA ARG A 214 30.91 8.70 10.97
C ARG A 214 32.29 9.23 11.35
N GLU A 215 32.41 10.55 11.50
CA GLU A 215 33.64 11.26 11.83
C GLU A 215 33.47 12.07 13.12
N ILE A 216 33.60 11.36 14.25
CA ILE A 216 33.64 11.95 15.59
C ILE A 216 35.01 11.65 16.19
N ALA A 217 35.75 12.68 16.60
CA ALA A 217 37.11 12.53 17.14
C ALA A 217 37.14 12.77 18.65
N LEU A 218 37.80 11.87 19.40
CA LEU A 218 38.18 12.11 20.79
C LEU A 218 39.58 12.75 20.81
N GLN A 219 39.67 13.97 21.33
CA GLN A 219 40.93 14.71 21.51
C GLN A 219 41.30 14.82 22.99
N ARG A 220 42.60 14.67 23.29
CA ARG A 220 43.19 14.85 24.62
C ARG A 220 44.54 15.53 24.48
N GLY A 221 44.78 16.63 25.22
CA GLY A 221 46.06 17.35 25.17
C GLY A 221 46.49 17.79 23.77
N GLY A 222 45.53 18.15 22.90
CA GLY A 222 45.78 18.55 21.51
C GLY A 222 46.07 17.40 20.53
N ARG A 223 45.91 16.13 20.94
CA ARG A 223 46.10 14.95 20.07
C ARG A 223 44.81 14.16 19.93
N THR A 224 44.53 13.66 18.73
CA THR A 224 43.44 12.70 18.50
C THR A 224 43.82 11.34 19.10
N ILE A 225 43.01 10.88 20.06
CA ILE A 225 43.16 9.58 20.73
C ILE A 225 42.44 8.48 19.95
N ALA A 226 41.25 8.78 19.42
CA ALA A 226 40.46 7.84 18.65
C ALA A 226 39.45 8.54 17.74
N ASN A 227 39.02 7.83 16.68
CA ASN A 227 37.88 8.18 15.85
C ASN A 227 36.72 7.22 16.15
N ILE A 228 35.51 7.75 16.19
CA ILE A 228 34.27 7.02 16.47
C ILE A 228 33.37 7.13 15.24
N ASP A 229 32.93 5.98 14.74
CA ASP A 229 31.95 5.85 13.65
C ASP A 229 30.67 5.22 14.22
N LEU A 230 29.60 6.00 14.34
CA LEU A 230 28.33 5.54 14.90
C LEU A 230 27.61 4.55 13.98
N TYR A 231 27.99 4.41 12.70
CA TYR A 231 27.41 3.39 11.82
C TYR A 231 27.82 1.98 12.29
N ARG A 232 29.05 1.80 12.78
CA ARG A 232 29.49 0.52 13.39
C ARG A 232 28.72 0.19 14.67
N PHE A 233 28.34 1.21 15.43
CA PHE A 233 27.47 1.01 16.59
C PHE A 233 26.04 0.62 16.18
N LEU A 234 25.47 1.30 15.18
CA LEU A 234 24.12 1.06 14.68
C LEU A 234 23.95 -0.28 13.93
N LEU A 235 24.99 -0.74 13.24
CA LEU A 235 24.96 -1.95 12.41
C LEU A 235 25.52 -3.18 13.14
N ASP A 236 26.64 -3.03 13.86
CA ASP A 236 27.36 -4.14 14.50
C ASP A 236 27.19 -4.18 16.03
N GLY A 237 26.55 -3.17 16.63
CA GLY A 237 26.46 -3.02 18.10
C GLY A 237 27.78 -2.64 18.78
N ARG A 238 28.81 -2.21 18.02
CA ARG A 238 30.17 -2.04 18.53
C ARG A 238 30.61 -0.58 18.60
N LEU A 239 31.07 -0.17 19.79
CA LEU A 239 31.83 1.06 20.00
C LEU A 239 33.29 0.73 20.33
N PRO A 240 34.25 1.59 19.98
CA PRO A 240 35.63 1.44 20.45
C PRO A 240 35.70 1.50 21.99
N PRO A 241 36.55 0.70 22.66
CA PRO A 241 36.69 0.71 24.12
C PRO A 241 37.47 1.95 24.59
N LEU A 242 36.79 3.10 24.60
CA LEU A 242 37.38 4.39 24.96
C LEU A 242 37.20 4.68 26.45
N ARG A 243 38.31 5.08 27.09
CA ARG A 243 38.29 5.66 28.43
C ARG A 243 38.34 7.18 28.33
N LEU A 244 37.24 7.83 28.68
CA LEU A 244 37.14 9.27 28.79
C LEU A 244 37.82 9.77 30.08
N GLN A 245 38.34 10.99 30.03
CA GLN A 245 39.09 11.64 31.11
C GLN A 245 38.66 13.10 31.27
N GLU A 246 39.00 13.70 32.41
CA GLU A 246 38.81 15.12 32.67
C GLU A 246 39.49 15.97 31.59
N GLY A 247 38.75 16.90 30.98
CA GLY A 247 39.26 17.79 29.95
C GLY A 247 39.40 17.18 28.55
N ASP A 248 38.90 15.96 28.32
CA ASP A 248 38.75 15.41 26.97
C ASP A 248 37.78 16.25 26.14
N THR A 249 38.01 16.30 24.82
CA THR A 249 37.12 16.97 23.86
C THR A 249 36.64 15.99 22.80
N LEU A 250 35.33 15.76 22.75
CA LEU A 250 34.64 15.12 21.64
C LEU A 250 34.35 16.19 20.57
N VAL A 251 34.85 15.98 19.36
CA VAL A 251 34.70 16.88 18.21
C VAL A 251 33.90 16.16 17.13
N VAL A 252 32.68 16.61 16.86
CA VAL A 252 31.84 16.11 15.76
C VAL A 252 32.18 16.90 14.50
N ALA A 253 32.69 16.24 13.47
CA ALA A 253 33.05 16.88 12.21
C ALA A 253 31.81 17.29 11.40
N ARG A 254 32.05 18.11 10.35
CA ARG A 254 31.03 18.43 9.34
C ARG A 254 30.55 17.16 8.66
N GLN A 255 29.26 17.09 8.34
CA GLN A 255 28.68 16.05 7.51
C GLN A 255 29.45 15.94 6.18
N ARG A 256 29.73 14.71 5.77
CA ARG A 256 30.32 14.38 4.46
C ARG A 256 29.22 14.33 3.40
N ALA A 257 29.54 13.79 2.22
CA ALA A 257 28.52 13.54 1.20
C ALA A 257 27.42 12.61 1.75
N VAL A 258 26.18 12.80 1.33
CA VAL A 258 25.05 11.94 1.69
C VAL A 258 24.32 11.43 0.44
N VAL A 259 23.81 10.20 0.50
CA VAL A 259 23.06 9.54 -0.58
C VAL A 259 21.77 8.95 -0.01
N GLY A 260 20.63 9.25 -0.64
CA GLY A 260 19.30 8.79 -0.17
C GLY A 260 18.86 7.44 -0.74
N ALA A 261 18.18 6.63 0.07
CA ALA A 261 17.31 5.55 -0.39
C ALA A 261 15.85 5.86 -0.10
N ASP A 262 14.96 5.62 -1.06
CA ASP A 262 13.52 5.57 -0.82
C ASP A 262 12.81 4.48 -1.65
N GLY A 263 11.49 4.42 -1.56
CA GLY A 263 10.64 3.44 -2.24
C GLY A 263 10.63 2.07 -1.55
N ALA A 264 10.76 1.01 -2.34
CA ALA A 264 10.69 -0.39 -1.92
C ALA A 264 11.97 -0.85 -1.18
N VAL A 265 12.28 -0.22 -0.05
CA VAL A 265 13.45 -0.49 0.82
C VAL A 265 13.03 -0.72 2.26
N ARG A 266 13.86 -1.43 3.03
CA ARG A 266 13.65 -1.58 4.49
C ARG A 266 14.14 -0.37 5.27
N ASN A 267 15.20 0.27 4.79
CA ASN A 267 15.89 1.35 5.47
C ASN A 267 15.84 2.61 4.58
N ASN A 268 14.75 3.39 4.68
CA ASN A 268 14.54 4.65 3.95
C ASN A 268 15.26 5.79 4.70
N TYR A 269 16.53 6.03 4.35
CA TYR A 269 17.39 7.03 4.98
C TYR A 269 18.38 7.68 4.00
N LEU A 270 18.91 8.85 4.39
CA LEU A 270 20.10 9.46 3.82
C LEU A 270 21.31 8.86 4.53
N PHE A 271 22.18 8.20 3.77
CA PHE A 271 23.38 7.54 4.28
C PHE A 271 24.62 8.40 4.01
N GLU A 272 25.38 8.66 5.07
CA GLU A 272 26.64 9.39 5.00
C GLU A 272 27.74 8.51 4.41
N VAL A 273 28.36 9.05 3.36
CA VAL A 273 29.37 8.40 2.55
C VAL A 273 30.74 8.52 3.24
N PRO A 274 31.50 7.43 3.43
CA PRO A 274 32.85 7.50 3.99
C PRO A 274 33.81 8.36 3.13
N GLY A 275 33.63 8.36 1.81
CA GLY A 275 34.39 9.17 0.84
C GLY A 275 33.57 10.28 0.17
N ARG A 276 33.79 10.49 -1.13
CA ARG A 276 33.03 11.44 -1.97
C ARG A 276 31.91 10.78 -2.80
N VAL A 277 31.95 9.46 -2.92
CA VAL A 277 31.01 8.66 -3.72
C VAL A 277 30.68 7.36 -2.98
N MET A 278 29.46 6.89 -3.13
CA MET A 278 28.99 5.59 -2.64
C MET A 278 28.81 4.64 -3.82
N THR A 279 29.20 3.38 -3.67
CA THR A 279 28.87 2.35 -4.65
C THR A 279 27.42 1.90 -4.48
N GLY A 280 26.74 1.55 -5.57
CA GLY A 280 25.40 0.99 -5.48
C GLY A 280 25.34 -0.36 -4.75
N ARG A 281 26.47 -1.02 -4.51
CA ARG A 281 26.56 -2.19 -3.62
C ARG A 281 26.42 -1.79 -2.16
N GLU A 282 27.21 -0.83 -1.67
CA GLU A 282 27.07 -0.28 -0.31
C GLU A 282 25.65 0.28 -0.10
N MET A 283 25.10 0.91 -1.14
CA MET A 283 23.72 1.41 -1.15
C MET A 283 22.68 0.29 -0.93
N ILE A 284 22.85 -0.87 -1.57
CA ILE A 284 21.98 -2.04 -1.38
C ILE A 284 22.15 -2.62 0.03
N GLU A 285 23.38 -2.70 0.54
CA GLU A 285 23.67 -3.18 1.90
C GLU A 285 23.02 -2.30 2.97
N TYR A 286 23.08 -0.98 2.82
CA TYR A 286 22.50 -0.01 3.75
C TYR A 286 20.99 0.14 3.60
N ALA A 287 20.45 0.29 2.38
CA ALA A 287 19.01 0.46 2.14
C ALA A 287 18.22 -0.84 2.37
N ARG A 288 18.83 -1.99 2.05
CA ARG A 288 18.21 -3.32 1.98
C ARG A 288 16.88 -3.31 1.21
N PRO A 289 16.91 -3.27 -0.14
CA PRO A 289 15.72 -3.36 -0.97
C PRO A 289 14.81 -4.53 -0.60
N LEU A 290 13.50 -4.35 -0.76
CA LEU A 290 12.52 -5.40 -0.57
C LEU A 290 12.61 -6.43 -1.72
N PRO A 291 12.22 -7.70 -1.51
CA PRO A 291 12.22 -8.71 -2.57
C PRO A 291 11.32 -8.38 -3.78
N SER A 292 10.38 -7.42 -3.63
CA SER A 292 9.55 -6.91 -4.72
C SER A 292 10.23 -5.83 -5.55
N ALA A 293 11.29 -5.19 -5.05
CA ALA A 293 12.03 -4.19 -5.82
C ALA A 293 12.70 -4.87 -7.02
N THR A 294 12.42 -4.38 -8.22
CA THR A 294 12.95 -4.96 -9.47
C THR A 294 13.82 -3.99 -10.24
N ASN A 295 13.52 -2.70 -10.12
CA ASN A 295 14.20 -1.61 -10.81
C ASN A 295 14.48 -0.48 -9.81
N ALA A 296 15.30 0.48 -10.22
CA ALA A 296 15.57 1.67 -9.44
C ALA A 296 15.72 2.91 -10.32
N VAL A 297 15.35 4.07 -9.78
CA VAL A 297 15.52 5.37 -10.42
C VAL A 297 16.51 6.18 -9.58
N VAL A 298 17.69 6.45 -10.12
CA VAL A 298 18.67 7.35 -9.51
C VAL A 298 18.39 8.77 -9.98
N LYS A 299 18.12 9.67 -9.05
CA LYS A 299 17.94 11.11 -9.26
C LYS A 299 19.10 11.86 -8.59
N GLY A 300 19.50 12.99 -9.14
CA GLY A 300 20.54 13.84 -8.55
C GLY A 300 20.83 15.06 -9.41
N THR A 301 22.02 15.65 -9.24
CA THR A 301 22.48 16.80 -10.02
C THR A 301 23.85 16.51 -10.63
N ARG A 302 24.07 16.89 -11.89
CA ARG A 302 25.35 16.79 -12.61
C ARG A 302 25.63 18.09 -13.36
N GLY A 303 26.77 18.73 -13.09
CA GLY A 303 27.12 20.00 -13.74
C GLY A 303 26.11 21.14 -13.54
N GLY A 304 25.36 21.11 -12.44
CA GLY A 304 24.27 22.07 -12.15
C GLY A 304 22.93 21.76 -12.84
N GLN A 305 22.82 20.67 -13.61
CA GLN A 305 21.58 20.22 -14.22
C GLN A 305 20.98 18.99 -13.51
N PRO A 306 19.64 18.86 -13.42
CA PRO A 306 19.01 17.64 -12.92
C PRO A 306 19.41 16.42 -13.74
N PHE A 307 19.70 15.33 -13.04
CA PHE A 307 20.03 14.02 -13.59
C PHE A 307 19.01 12.99 -13.12
N SER A 308 18.56 12.13 -14.03
CA SER A 308 17.69 10.98 -13.72
C SER A 308 18.09 9.80 -14.60
N ARG A 309 18.24 8.62 -14.00
CA ARG A 309 18.54 7.37 -14.70
C ARG A 309 17.73 6.22 -14.11
N TYR A 310 16.95 5.56 -14.96
CA TYR A 310 16.30 4.28 -14.67
C TYR A 310 17.30 3.14 -14.92
N VAL A 311 17.31 2.13 -14.04
CA VAL A 311 18.14 0.91 -14.15
C VAL A 311 17.42 -0.31 -13.61
N ALA A 312 17.78 -1.51 -14.06
CA ALA A 312 17.39 -2.74 -13.38
C ALA A 312 18.12 -2.88 -12.03
N LEU A 313 17.50 -3.54 -11.03
CA LEU A 313 18.13 -3.76 -9.72
C LEU A 313 19.46 -4.53 -9.82
N SER A 314 19.61 -5.39 -10.84
CA SER A 314 20.86 -6.11 -11.14
C SER A 314 22.01 -5.21 -11.60
N GLU A 315 21.73 -4.03 -12.15
CA GLU A 315 22.76 -3.05 -12.55
C GLU A 315 23.20 -2.14 -11.40
N VAL A 316 22.32 -1.94 -10.40
CA VAL A 316 22.56 -1.04 -9.25
C VAL A 316 23.94 -1.28 -8.58
N PRO A 317 24.42 -2.52 -8.32
CA PRO A 317 25.73 -2.74 -7.72
C PRO A 317 26.92 -2.10 -8.45
N GLY A 318 26.81 -1.84 -9.76
CA GLY A 318 27.84 -1.21 -10.58
C GLY A 318 27.74 0.32 -10.67
N LEU A 319 26.72 0.93 -10.05
CA LEU A 319 26.55 2.39 -10.07
C LEU A 319 27.47 3.09 -9.07
N VAL A 320 27.82 4.33 -9.40
CA VAL A 320 28.55 5.26 -8.54
C VAL A 320 27.65 6.44 -8.24
N LEU A 321 27.25 6.56 -6.97
CA LEU A 321 26.35 7.58 -6.46
C LEU A 321 27.17 8.72 -5.86
N GLN A 322 26.77 9.95 -6.16
CA GLN A 322 27.43 11.19 -5.73
C GLN A 322 26.63 11.86 -4.60
N ASP A 323 27.21 12.86 -3.96
CA ASP A 323 26.53 13.67 -2.96
C ASP A 323 25.18 14.21 -3.48
N GLN A 324 24.14 14.13 -2.65
CA GLN A 324 22.76 14.48 -2.96
C GLN A 324 22.07 13.62 -4.05
N ASP A 325 22.65 12.49 -4.47
CA ASP A 325 21.91 11.49 -5.22
C ASP A 325 20.86 10.81 -4.32
N THR A 326 19.70 10.51 -4.87
CA THR A 326 18.68 9.67 -4.25
C THR A 326 18.32 8.52 -5.18
N ILE A 327 18.34 7.29 -4.67
CA ILE A 327 17.91 6.10 -5.40
C ILE A 327 16.53 5.65 -4.90
N SER A 328 15.54 5.75 -5.78
CA SER A 328 14.18 5.26 -5.56
C SER A 328 14.07 3.83 -6.07
N PHE A 329 13.95 2.85 -5.17
CA PHE A 329 13.73 1.45 -5.55
C PHE A 329 12.25 1.21 -5.82
N ILE A 330 11.90 0.58 -6.93
CA ILE A 330 10.51 0.42 -7.39
C ILE A 330 10.18 -1.03 -7.78
N THR A 331 8.92 -1.38 -7.60
CA THR A 331 8.34 -2.66 -8.04
C THR A 331 7.73 -2.45 -9.42
N ASP A 332 8.55 -2.59 -10.46
CA ASP A 332 8.19 -2.25 -11.85
C ASP A 332 8.56 -3.42 -12.79
N SER A 333 8.27 -4.64 -12.33
CA SER A 333 8.28 -5.85 -13.13
C SER A 333 6.85 -6.39 -13.15
N PRO A 334 6.28 -6.71 -14.32
CA PRO A 334 4.95 -7.27 -14.37
C PRO A 334 4.90 -8.61 -13.65
N ALA A 335 3.77 -8.90 -13.01
CA ALA A 335 3.52 -10.22 -12.44
C ALA A 335 3.76 -11.30 -13.52
N ARG A 336 4.62 -12.28 -13.19
CA ARG A 336 4.93 -13.40 -14.09
C ARG A 336 3.74 -14.33 -14.31
N THR A 337 2.76 -14.27 -13.41
CA THR A 337 1.54 -15.06 -13.42
C THR A 337 0.31 -14.16 -13.44
N VAL A 338 -0.76 -14.64 -14.06
CA VAL A 338 -2.12 -14.09 -13.96
C VAL A 338 -2.99 -15.00 -13.11
N ARG A 339 -3.87 -14.40 -12.30
CA ARG A 339 -4.91 -15.11 -11.55
C ARG A 339 -6.19 -15.13 -12.40
N VAL A 340 -6.65 -16.34 -12.70
CA VAL A 340 -7.88 -16.59 -13.47
C VAL A 340 -8.89 -17.29 -12.57
N THR A 341 -10.13 -16.82 -12.57
CA THR A 341 -11.24 -17.48 -11.87
C THR A 341 -11.95 -18.42 -12.84
N VAL A 342 -12.40 -19.59 -12.36
CA VAL A 342 -13.25 -20.51 -13.12
C VAL A 342 -14.60 -20.65 -12.42
N GLU A 343 -15.68 -20.43 -13.17
CA GLU A 343 -17.06 -20.50 -12.71
C GLU A 343 -17.88 -21.53 -13.48
N GLY A 344 -19.04 -21.90 -12.92
CA GLY A 344 -19.93 -22.92 -13.50
C GLY A 344 -19.42 -24.35 -13.31
N SER A 345 -19.74 -25.23 -14.27
CA SER A 345 -19.57 -26.68 -14.20
C SER A 345 -18.11 -27.08 -14.33
N ARG A 346 -17.47 -27.39 -13.20
CA ARG A 346 -16.06 -27.80 -13.10
C ARG A 346 -15.83 -28.69 -11.88
N ILE A 347 -14.73 -29.42 -11.89
CA ILE A 347 -14.24 -30.25 -10.80
C ILE A 347 -12.87 -29.71 -10.37
N GLY A 348 -12.74 -29.34 -9.10
CA GLY A 348 -11.50 -28.77 -8.55
C GLY A 348 -11.62 -27.29 -8.15
N PRO A 349 -10.51 -26.53 -8.15
CA PRO A 349 -10.48 -25.17 -7.60
C PRO A 349 -11.27 -24.15 -8.45
N SER A 350 -11.75 -23.09 -7.79
CA SER A 350 -12.37 -21.92 -8.45
C SER A 350 -11.36 -20.87 -8.92
N VAL A 351 -10.11 -20.96 -8.50
CA VAL A 351 -9.06 -19.99 -8.83
C VAL A 351 -7.82 -20.76 -9.29
N LEU A 352 -7.34 -20.38 -10.47
CA LEU A 352 -6.13 -20.91 -11.09
C LEU A 352 -5.10 -19.79 -11.22
N VAL A 353 -3.82 -20.17 -11.17
CA VAL A 353 -2.69 -19.28 -11.42
C VAL A 353 -1.99 -19.84 -12.64
N ALA A 354 -1.89 -19.02 -13.69
CA ALA A 354 -1.26 -19.39 -14.95
C ALA A 354 -0.13 -18.40 -15.26
N ASP A 355 0.84 -18.80 -16.09
CA ASP A 355 1.86 -17.85 -16.57
C ASP A 355 1.22 -16.71 -17.39
N ARG A 356 1.84 -15.54 -17.39
CA ARG A 356 1.25 -14.31 -17.95
C ARG A 356 1.00 -14.40 -19.47
N ASP A 357 1.61 -15.35 -20.16
CA ASP A 357 1.48 -15.65 -21.59
C ASP A 357 0.62 -16.89 -21.88
N ALA A 358 0.08 -17.55 -20.85
CA ALA A 358 -0.80 -18.71 -21.00
C ALA A 358 -2.06 -18.39 -21.83
N GLN A 359 -2.47 -19.36 -22.65
CA GLN A 359 -3.65 -19.27 -23.49
C GLN A 359 -4.85 -19.96 -22.84
N LEU A 360 -6.04 -19.47 -23.13
CA LEU A 360 -7.30 -20.02 -22.61
C LEU A 360 -7.43 -21.53 -22.88
N CYS A 361 -7.13 -21.98 -24.10
CA CYS A 361 -7.31 -23.39 -24.47
C CYS A 361 -6.39 -24.31 -23.66
N GLN A 362 -5.14 -23.90 -23.44
CA GLN A 362 -4.19 -24.60 -22.58
C GLN A 362 -4.68 -24.66 -21.12
N LEU A 363 -5.38 -23.62 -20.64
CA LEU A 363 -5.99 -23.63 -19.32
C LEU A 363 -7.18 -24.60 -19.25
N LEU A 364 -8.04 -24.62 -20.28
CA LEU A 364 -9.20 -25.50 -20.36
C LEU A 364 -8.81 -26.98 -20.36
N ASP A 365 -7.70 -27.36 -21.01
CA ASP A 365 -7.18 -28.74 -20.99
C ASP A 365 -6.84 -29.26 -19.59
N HIS A 366 -6.62 -28.36 -18.62
CA HIS A 366 -6.30 -28.69 -17.22
C HIS A 366 -7.52 -28.57 -16.28
N ILE A 367 -8.69 -28.19 -16.78
CA ILE A 367 -9.93 -28.09 -15.99
C ILE A 367 -10.76 -29.36 -16.18
N ALA A 368 -10.82 -30.19 -15.15
CA ALA A 368 -11.71 -31.35 -15.14
C ALA A 368 -13.18 -30.90 -15.10
N VAL A 369 -14.04 -31.53 -15.90
CA VAL A 369 -15.47 -31.25 -15.99
C VAL A 369 -16.28 -32.54 -16.07
N ASP A 370 -17.54 -32.52 -15.65
CA ASP A 370 -18.47 -33.63 -15.88
C ASP A 370 -18.96 -33.58 -17.35
N PRO A 371 -18.72 -34.61 -18.17
CA PRO A 371 -19.06 -34.61 -19.60
C PRO A 371 -20.56 -34.75 -19.89
N VAL A 372 -21.40 -35.00 -18.88
CA VAL A 372 -22.87 -35.02 -18.97
C VAL A 372 -23.43 -33.65 -18.59
N LEU A 373 -22.87 -33.00 -17.56
CA LEU A 373 -23.40 -31.74 -17.02
C LEU A 373 -22.78 -30.47 -17.63
N ALA A 374 -21.52 -30.49 -18.05
CA ALA A 374 -20.83 -29.30 -18.56
C ALA A 374 -21.09 -29.06 -20.06
N ASP A 375 -21.43 -27.81 -20.41
CA ASP A 375 -21.47 -27.34 -21.79
C ASP A 375 -20.11 -26.74 -22.19
N THR A 376 -19.19 -27.61 -22.60
CA THR A 376 -17.87 -27.22 -23.07
C THR A 376 -17.87 -26.50 -24.42
N ARG A 377 -18.99 -26.46 -25.15
CA ARG A 377 -19.11 -25.73 -26.43
C ARG A 377 -19.55 -24.28 -26.24
N SER A 378 -20.16 -23.98 -25.11
CA SER A 378 -20.67 -22.64 -24.78
C SER A 378 -19.81 -21.90 -23.76
N VAL A 379 -18.56 -22.33 -23.56
CA VAL A 379 -17.60 -21.62 -22.69
C VAL A 379 -17.44 -20.17 -23.17
N PHE A 380 -17.40 -19.24 -22.22
CA PHE A 380 -17.15 -17.83 -22.48
C PHE A 380 -16.24 -17.23 -21.43
N LEU A 381 -15.66 -16.09 -21.77
CA LEU A 381 -14.70 -15.38 -20.92
C LEU A 381 -15.27 -14.02 -20.53
N LEU A 382 -15.26 -13.68 -19.24
CA LEU A 382 -15.57 -12.34 -18.75
C LEU A 382 -14.27 -11.62 -18.43
N ARG A 383 -14.04 -10.48 -19.09
CA ARG A 383 -12.78 -9.74 -19.02
C ARG A 383 -12.99 -8.30 -18.54
N PRO A 384 -12.44 -7.88 -17.38
CA PRO A 384 -12.63 -6.53 -16.83
C PRO A 384 -12.20 -5.39 -17.75
N SER A 385 -11.12 -5.56 -18.54
CA SER A 385 -10.64 -4.56 -19.49
C SER A 385 -11.64 -4.34 -20.65
N VAL A 386 -12.28 -5.41 -21.12
CA VAL A 386 -13.34 -5.37 -22.14
C VAL A 386 -14.63 -4.79 -21.58
N ALA A 387 -15.01 -5.10 -20.33
CA ALA A 387 -16.16 -4.49 -19.66
C ALA A 387 -16.03 -2.96 -19.61
N LEU A 388 -14.84 -2.46 -19.27
CA LEU A 388 -14.53 -1.04 -19.23
C LEU A 388 -14.57 -0.40 -20.63
N GLN A 389 -14.12 -1.09 -21.67
CA GLN A 389 -14.20 -0.62 -23.06
C GLN A 389 -15.64 -0.58 -23.57
N GLN A 390 -16.42 -1.64 -23.34
CA GLN A 390 -17.85 -1.71 -23.67
C GLN A 390 -18.62 -0.57 -22.99
N ARG A 391 -18.35 -0.32 -21.70
CA ARG A 391 -18.98 0.79 -20.96
C ARG A 391 -18.70 2.14 -21.62
N ARG A 392 -17.44 2.45 -21.94
CA ARG A 392 -17.08 3.72 -22.61
C ARG A 392 -17.80 3.87 -23.95
N ALA A 393 -17.86 2.81 -24.76
CA ALA A 393 -18.54 2.83 -26.05
C ALA A 393 -20.06 3.06 -25.91
N ILE A 394 -20.69 2.46 -24.88
CA ILE A 394 -22.11 2.68 -24.56
C ILE A 394 -22.33 4.11 -24.05
N ASP A 395 -21.53 4.61 -23.10
CA ASP A 395 -21.62 5.97 -22.58
C ASP A 395 -21.48 7.01 -23.72
N GLU A 396 -20.50 6.85 -24.62
CA GLU A 396 -20.33 7.71 -25.80
C GLU A 396 -21.48 7.63 -26.81
N ALA A 397 -22.10 6.46 -26.97
CA ALA A 397 -23.27 6.28 -27.82
C ALA A 397 -24.53 6.92 -27.22
N LEU A 398 -24.72 6.81 -25.90
CA LEU A 398 -25.79 7.47 -25.16
C LEU A 398 -25.61 9.00 -25.18
N ASP A 399 -24.39 9.52 -25.03
CA ASP A 399 -24.08 10.95 -25.17
C ASP A 399 -24.35 11.49 -26.59
N ARG A 400 -24.18 10.65 -27.63
CA ARG A 400 -24.56 11.02 -29.00
C ARG A 400 -26.08 11.07 -29.17
N LEU A 401 -26.80 10.06 -28.67
CA LEU A 401 -28.26 10.01 -28.70
C LEU A 401 -28.89 11.18 -27.93
N GLU A 402 -28.36 11.50 -26.75
CA GLU A 402 -28.81 12.62 -25.91
C GLU A 402 -28.64 13.97 -26.63
N ARG A 403 -27.50 14.19 -27.31
CA ARG A 403 -27.29 15.39 -28.14
C ARG A 403 -28.24 15.46 -29.34
N GLN A 404 -28.52 14.33 -30.01
CA GLN A 404 -29.49 14.29 -31.12
C GLN A 404 -30.89 14.72 -30.65
N LEU A 405 -31.34 14.28 -29.48
CA LEU A 405 -32.64 14.68 -28.89
C LEU A 405 -32.73 16.20 -28.72
N PHE A 406 -31.70 16.84 -28.17
CA PHE A 406 -31.69 18.29 -27.93
C PHE A 406 -31.60 19.12 -29.21
N MET A 407 -31.00 18.59 -30.28
CA MET A 407 -30.89 19.29 -31.57
C MET A 407 -32.14 19.14 -32.47
N ALA A 408 -33.08 18.25 -32.14
CA ALA A 408 -34.27 17.91 -32.96
C ALA A 408 -35.46 18.89 -32.82
N VAL A 409 -35.19 20.20 -32.84
CA VAL A 409 -36.22 21.26 -32.69
C VAL A 409 -37.26 21.18 -33.83
N SER A 410 -38.54 21.42 -33.51
CA SER A 410 -39.64 21.42 -34.50
C SER A 410 -40.28 22.79 -34.62
N PRO A 411 -40.51 23.32 -35.84
CA PRO A 411 -41.09 24.66 -36.04
C PRO A 411 -42.62 24.72 -35.90
N THR A 412 -43.32 23.60 -35.71
CA THR A 412 -44.80 23.56 -35.64
C THR A 412 -45.32 22.97 -34.33
N THR A 413 -46.36 23.59 -33.77
CA THR A 413 -46.92 23.28 -32.45
C THR A 413 -47.52 21.87 -32.36
N GLY A 414 -48.17 21.39 -33.42
CA GLY A 414 -48.74 20.03 -33.47
C GLY A 414 -47.71 18.90 -33.44
N VAL A 415 -46.50 19.14 -33.95
CA VAL A 415 -45.40 18.14 -33.97
C VAL A 415 -44.58 18.20 -32.69
N ALA A 416 -44.51 19.36 -32.02
CA ALA A 416 -43.77 19.54 -30.77
C ALA A 416 -44.28 18.65 -29.61
N ALA A 417 -45.59 18.46 -29.51
CA ALA A 417 -46.20 17.61 -28.47
C ALA A 417 -45.84 16.12 -28.63
N ILE A 418 -45.74 15.64 -29.88
CA ILE A 418 -45.33 14.25 -30.17
C ILE A 418 -43.84 14.07 -29.87
N ARG A 419 -42.99 14.99 -30.36
CA ARG A 419 -41.53 14.92 -30.12
C ARG A 419 -41.14 15.05 -28.65
N SER A 420 -41.88 15.81 -27.83
CA SER A 420 -41.61 15.85 -26.38
C SER A 420 -41.97 14.54 -25.68
N SER A 421 -43.03 13.84 -26.13
CA SER A 421 -43.34 12.48 -25.68
C SER A 421 -42.24 11.48 -26.06
N GLU A 422 -41.76 11.54 -27.30
CA GLU A 422 -40.64 10.72 -27.80
C GLU A 422 -39.34 11.00 -27.03
N ALA A 423 -38.98 12.28 -26.83
CA ALA A 423 -37.79 12.67 -26.08
C ALA A 423 -37.84 12.20 -24.62
N ASN A 424 -39.02 12.22 -23.99
CA ASN A 424 -39.21 11.65 -22.65
C ASN A 424 -39.01 10.12 -22.64
N LEU A 425 -39.51 9.39 -23.64
CA LEU A 425 -39.30 7.95 -23.77
C LEU A 425 -37.81 7.62 -23.95
N VAL A 426 -37.12 8.29 -24.88
CA VAL A 426 -35.70 8.05 -25.15
C VAL A 426 -34.81 8.50 -23.97
N SER A 427 -35.12 9.62 -23.32
CA SER A 427 -34.45 10.04 -22.07
C SER A 427 -34.63 9.00 -20.96
N SER A 428 -35.85 8.45 -20.79
CA SER A 428 -36.08 7.36 -19.83
C SER A 428 -35.26 6.11 -20.15
N TYR A 429 -35.04 5.81 -21.44
CA TYR A 429 -34.22 4.71 -21.89
C TYR A 429 -32.74 4.97 -21.59
N ILE A 430 -32.22 6.16 -21.91
CA ILE A 430 -30.84 6.58 -21.58
C ILE A 430 -30.58 6.44 -20.08
N GLN A 431 -31.51 6.89 -19.23
CA GLN A 431 -31.41 6.79 -17.77
C GLN A 431 -31.44 5.35 -17.24
N ARG A 432 -32.09 4.40 -17.94
CA ARG A 432 -32.01 2.96 -17.62
C ARG A 432 -30.70 2.35 -18.13
N ALA A 433 -30.32 2.68 -19.37
CA ALA A 433 -29.10 2.20 -20.03
C ALA A 433 -27.83 2.56 -19.24
N ARG A 434 -27.67 3.81 -18.80
CA ARG A 434 -26.51 4.27 -17.98
C ARG A 434 -26.38 3.55 -16.62
N ARG A 435 -27.41 2.83 -16.16
CA ARG A 435 -27.37 2.03 -14.91
C ARG A 435 -26.95 0.58 -15.15
N THR A 436 -26.93 0.12 -16.40
CA THR A 436 -26.47 -1.24 -16.72
C THR A 436 -24.95 -1.33 -16.66
N GLN A 437 -24.45 -2.51 -16.25
CA GLN A 437 -23.02 -2.78 -16.14
C GLN A 437 -22.64 -3.87 -17.16
N PRO A 438 -21.76 -3.56 -18.12
CA PRO A 438 -21.18 -4.56 -19.00
C PRO A 438 -20.42 -5.64 -18.24
N GLU A 439 -20.58 -6.90 -18.63
CA GLU A 439 -19.83 -8.02 -18.03
C GLU A 439 -18.45 -8.22 -18.69
N GLY A 440 -18.16 -7.54 -19.81
CA GLY A 440 -16.92 -7.76 -20.56
C GLY A 440 -16.87 -9.12 -21.24
N ARG A 441 -18.03 -9.67 -21.62
CA ARG A 441 -18.18 -11.00 -22.19
C ARG A 441 -17.52 -11.10 -23.56
N LEU A 442 -16.70 -12.13 -23.73
CA LEU A 442 -16.04 -12.54 -24.96
C LEU A 442 -16.53 -13.93 -25.34
N VAL A 443 -16.93 -14.09 -26.61
CA VAL A 443 -17.19 -15.39 -27.22
C VAL A 443 -15.85 -15.99 -27.61
N VAL A 444 -15.51 -17.14 -27.03
CA VAL A 444 -14.19 -17.78 -27.14
C VAL A 444 -14.23 -19.17 -27.77
N MET A 445 -15.43 -19.69 -28.03
CA MET A 445 -15.68 -20.95 -28.71
C MET A 445 -16.38 -20.67 -30.05
N ASP A 446 -15.95 -21.32 -31.12
CA ASP A 446 -16.62 -21.23 -32.42
C ASP A 446 -17.85 -22.16 -32.52
N THR A 447 -18.54 -22.11 -33.66
CA THR A 447 -19.74 -22.94 -33.92
C THR A 447 -19.46 -24.44 -34.00
N GLN A 448 -18.19 -24.86 -34.15
CA GLN A 448 -17.73 -26.25 -34.17
C GLN A 448 -17.25 -26.72 -32.77
N GLY A 449 -17.10 -25.80 -31.81
CA GLY A 449 -16.55 -26.06 -30.48
C GLY A 449 -15.02 -25.98 -30.41
N GLN A 450 -14.37 -25.30 -31.37
CA GLN A 450 -12.94 -24.98 -31.28
C GLN A 450 -12.72 -23.74 -30.40
N CYS A 451 -11.70 -23.80 -29.55
CA CYS A 451 -11.31 -22.70 -28.67
C CYS A 451 -10.40 -21.69 -29.40
N ALA A 452 -10.70 -20.40 -29.27
CA ALA A 452 -9.88 -19.33 -29.83
C ALA A 452 -8.57 -19.15 -29.02
N PRO A 453 -7.41 -18.92 -29.67
CA PRO A 453 -6.11 -18.78 -29.01
C PRO A 453 -5.96 -17.41 -28.32
N ILE A 454 -6.78 -17.19 -27.29
CA ILE A 454 -6.84 -15.95 -26.51
C ILE A 454 -5.88 -16.07 -25.33
N ARG A 455 -4.95 -15.11 -25.22
CA ARG A 455 -4.10 -14.94 -24.04
C ARG A 455 -4.90 -14.44 -22.85
N LEU A 456 -4.65 -15.01 -21.67
CA LEU A 456 -5.32 -14.66 -20.41
C LEU A 456 -4.80 -13.34 -19.81
N GLU A 457 -5.69 -12.58 -19.18
CA GLU A 457 -5.41 -11.36 -18.42
C GLU A 457 -5.64 -11.60 -16.91
N ASP A 458 -5.04 -10.78 -16.04
CA ASP A 458 -5.28 -10.91 -14.59
C ASP A 458 -6.73 -10.49 -14.25
N GLY A 459 -7.43 -11.34 -13.52
CA GLY A 459 -8.84 -11.14 -13.19
C GLY A 459 -9.82 -11.58 -14.28
N ASP A 460 -9.36 -12.25 -15.34
CA ASP A 460 -10.22 -13.00 -16.25
C ASP A 460 -11.08 -14.04 -15.48
N VAL A 461 -12.34 -14.18 -15.88
CA VAL A 461 -13.24 -15.23 -15.38
C VAL A 461 -13.69 -16.12 -16.53
N VAL A 462 -13.25 -17.38 -16.50
CA VAL A 462 -13.67 -18.42 -17.44
C VAL A 462 -14.95 -19.06 -16.91
N VAL A 463 -16.04 -18.95 -17.67
CA VAL A 463 -17.33 -19.53 -17.29
C VAL A 463 -17.58 -20.77 -18.15
N ILE A 464 -17.80 -21.91 -17.50
CA ILE A 464 -18.18 -23.18 -18.13
C ILE A 464 -19.66 -23.42 -17.81
N PRO A 465 -20.60 -23.15 -18.72
CA PRO A 465 -22.03 -23.31 -18.42
C PRO A 465 -22.42 -24.76 -18.13
N GLU A 466 -23.55 -24.93 -17.45
CA GLU A 466 -24.23 -26.23 -17.36
C GLU A 466 -25.11 -26.46 -18.60
N ARG A 467 -25.26 -27.72 -19.03
CA ARG A 467 -26.13 -28.10 -20.14
C ARG A 467 -27.60 -27.89 -19.78
N SER A 468 -28.17 -26.83 -20.32
CA SER A 468 -29.61 -26.60 -20.30
C SER A 468 -30.36 -27.59 -21.19
N GLN A 469 -31.61 -27.88 -20.83
CA GLN A 469 -32.58 -28.61 -21.68
C GLN A 469 -33.73 -27.70 -22.15
N THR A 470 -33.59 -26.38 -21.96
CA THR A 470 -34.62 -25.38 -22.24
C THR A 470 -34.07 -24.22 -23.06
N VAL A 471 -34.94 -23.63 -23.90
CA VAL A 471 -34.77 -22.31 -24.52
C VAL A 471 -35.52 -21.29 -23.67
N LEU A 472 -34.89 -20.17 -23.32
CA LEU A 472 -35.57 -19.07 -22.63
C LEU A 472 -36.26 -18.18 -23.67
N VAL A 473 -37.53 -17.86 -23.49
CA VAL A 473 -38.28 -16.96 -24.39
C VAL A 473 -38.60 -15.67 -23.64
N ALA A 474 -38.15 -14.54 -24.18
CA ALA A 474 -38.19 -13.21 -23.55
C ALA A 474 -38.46 -12.09 -24.57
N GLY A 475 -38.57 -10.85 -24.07
CA GLY A 475 -38.93 -9.68 -24.88
C GLY A 475 -40.44 -9.53 -25.06
N GLU A 476 -40.87 -9.07 -26.23
CA GLU A 476 -42.27 -8.75 -26.57
C GLU A 476 -43.13 -10.00 -26.87
N VAL A 477 -43.21 -10.89 -25.88
CA VAL A 477 -44.09 -12.07 -25.83
C VAL A 477 -45.12 -11.95 -24.70
N THR A 478 -46.28 -12.59 -24.86
CA THR A 478 -47.39 -12.52 -23.89
C THR A 478 -47.01 -12.97 -22.48
N ALA A 479 -46.15 -13.98 -22.35
CA ALA A 479 -45.71 -14.56 -21.08
C ALA A 479 -44.28 -15.12 -21.17
N PRO A 480 -43.24 -14.31 -20.89
CA PRO A 480 -41.84 -14.75 -20.88
C PRO A 480 -41.62 -15.99 -20.01
N ARG A 481 -40.99 -17.04 -20.56
CA ARG A 481 -40.77 -18.31 -19.85
C ARG A 481 -39.69 -19.18 -20.49
N ALA A 482 -39.13 -20.10 -19.72
CA ALA A 482 -38.34 -21.22 -20.26
C ALA A 482 -39.27 -22.27 -20.91
N VAL A 483 -38.85 -22.82 -22.04
CA VAL A 483 -39.56 -23.83 -22.83
C VAL A 483 -38.61 -24.99 -23.10
N VAL A 484 -39.05 -26.22 -22.84
CA VAL A 484 -38.23 -27.43 -23.09
C VAL A 484 -37.83 -27.50 -24.56
N TRP A 485 -36.54 -27.68 -24.82
CA TRP A 485 -35.99 -27.74 -26.17
C TRP A 485 -36.36 -29.05 -26.87
N ARG A 486 -36.68 -28.99 -28.17
CA ARG A 486 -36.93 -30.16 -29.01
C ARG A 486 -36.32 -29.93 -30.40
N PRO A 487 -35.66 -30.94 -31.02
CA PRO A 487 -34.96 -30.77 -32.30
C PRO A 487 -35.82 -30.24 -33.44
N GLU A 488 -37.13 -30.57 -33.46
CA GLU A 488 -38.04 -30.24 -34.56
C GLU A 488 -38.83 -28.93 -34.36
N MET A 489 -38.64 -28.23 -33.24
CA MET A 489 -39.32 -26.95 -32.99
C MET A 489 -38.54 -25.79 -33.62
N ARG A 490 -39.24 -24.94 -34.39
CA ARG A 490 -38.66 -23.70 -34.95
C ARG A 490 -38.89 -22.53 -33.99
N LEU A 491 -38.19 -21.43 -34.19
CA LEU A 491 -38.28 -20.20 -33.39
C LEU A 491 -39.73 -19.76 -33.11
N VAL A 492 -40.60 -19.78 -34.14
CA VAL A 492 -42.03 -19.44 -34.03
C VAL A 492 -42.80 -20.38 -33.10
N ASP A 493 -42.41 -21.65 -32.99
CA ASP A 493 -43.09 -22.63 -32.12
C ASP A 493 -42.71 -22.42 -30.65
N TYR A 494 -41.51 -21.89 -30.37
CA TYR A 494 -41.11 -21.38 -29.05
C TYR A 494 -41.87 -20.10 -28.68
N VAL A 495 -42.12 -19.19 -29.64
CA VAL A 495 -42.95 -17.98 -29.45
C VAL A 495 -44.46 -18.28 -29.43
N ARG A 496 -44.92 -19.46 -29.87
CA ARG A 496 -46.29 -19.93 -29.65
C ARG A 496 -46.46 -20.58 -28.27
N SER A 497 -45.41 -21.22 -27.75
CA SER A 497 -45.14 -21.16 -26.30
C SER A 497 -44.86 -19.70 -25.87
N ALA A 498 -44.82 -19.38 -24.58
CA ALA A 498 -44.85 -17.97 -24.12
C ALA A 498 -46.09 -17.16 -24.59
N GLY A 499 -47.06 -17.77 -25.27
CA GLY A 499 -48.38 -17.20 -25.56
C GLY A 499 -48.47 -16.26 -26.77
N GLY A 500 -47.54 -16.35 -27.72
CA GLY A 500 -47.52 -15.47 -28.90
C GLY A 500 -46.81 -14.14 -28.65
N TYR A 501 -46.68 -13.38 -29.74
CA TYR A 501 -46.21 -12.00 -29.74
C TYR A 501 -47.22 -11.07 -29.04
N THR A 502 -46.75 -10.06 -28.31
CA THR A 502 -47.62 -8.95 -27.86
C THR A 502 -48.10 -8.12 -29.07
N PRO A 503 -49.07 -7.21 -28.91
CA PRO A 503 -49.42 -6.23 -29.95
C PRO A 503 -48.25 -5.34 -30.39
N ARG A 504 -47.17 -5.28 -29.61
CA ARG A 504 -45.94 -4.54 -29.90
C ARG A 504 -44.81 -5.43 -30.44
N GLY A 505 -44.91 -6.76 -30.34
CA GLY A 505 -43.86 -7.69 -30.75
C GLY A 505 -43.74 -7.87 -32.27
N SER A 506 -42.50 -8.07 -32.73
CA SER A 506 -42.18 -8.30 -34.14
C SER A 506 -41.95 -9.78 -34.45
N ASP A 507 -42.64 -10.27 -35.47
CA ASP A 507 -42.43 -11.57 -36.11
C ASP A 507 -41.24 -11.60 -37.08
N SER A 508 -40.81 -10.43 -37.56
CA SER A 508 -39.64 -10.28 -38.45
C SER A 508 -38.35 -9.86 -37.74
N SER A 509 -38.40 -9.59 -36.43
CA SER A 509 -37.28 -9.03 -35.66
C SER A 509 -37.06 -9.85 -34.38
N LEU A 510 -36.40 -10.99 -34.54
CA LEU A 510 -36.12 -11.94 -33.48
C LEU A 510 -34.61 -12.12 -33.34
N MET A 511 -34.14 -12.14 -32.11
CA MET A 511 -32.72 -12.22 -31.76
C MET A 511 -32.48 -13.51 -30.96
N ILE A 512 -31.49 -14.29 -31.36
CA ILE A 512 -31.04 -15.48 -30.62
C ILE A 512 -29.74 -15.11 -29.90
N ARG A 513 -29.74 -15.25 -28.59
CA ARG A 513 -28.54 -15.18 -27.75
C ARG A 513 -28.14 -16.60 -27.38
N ARG A 514 -26.99 -17.07 -27.88
CA ARG A 514 -26.43 -18.37 -27.52
C ARG A 514 -26.00 -18.39 -26.05
N ALA A 515 -25.87 -19.58 -25.47
CA ALA A 515 -25.30 -19.75 -24.13
C ALA A 515 -23.87 -19.16 -23.99
N SER A 516 -23.08 -19.15 -25.08
CA SER A 516 -21.76 -18.48 -25.15
C SER A 516 -21.83 -16.94 -25.10
N GLY A 517 -23.02 -16.35 -25.27
CA GLY A 517 -23.22 -14.92 -25.45
C GLY A 517 -23.12 -14.43 -26.90
N GLU A 518 -22.89 -15.32 -27.87
CA GLU A 518 -23.00 -14.98 -29.30
C GLU A 518 -24.44 -14.52 -29.63
N LEU A 519 -24.57 -13.47 -30.42
CA LEU A 519 -25.84 -12.90 -30.83
C LEU A 519 -26.07 -13.07 -32.34
N LEU A 520 -27.21 -13.65 -32.69
CA LEU A 520 -27.60 -13.98 -34.05
C LEU A 520 -28.94 -13.30 -34.37
N LEU A 521 -29.03 -12.73 -35.57
CA LEU A 521 -30.19 -12.00 -36.09
C LEU A 521 -30.82 -12.72 -37.30
N ASP A 522 -30.62 -14.04 -37.41
CA ASP A 522 -31.16 -14.87 -38.49
C ASP A 522 -32.39 -15.67 -38.00
N PRO A 523 -33.60 -15.39 -38.50
CA PRO A 523 -34.81 -16.14 -38.15
C PRO A 523 -34.90 -17.54 -38.80
N GLN A 524 -33.91 -17.97 -39.59
CA GLN A 524 -33.80 -19.35 -40.09
C GLN A 524 -32.93 -20.24 -39.20
N GLU A 525 -32.07 -19.66 -38.35
CA GLU A 525 -31.16 -20.42 -37.50
C GLU A 525 -31.92 -21.19 -36.41
N LEU A 526 -31.59 -22.47 -36.23
CA LEU A 526 -32.27 -23.31 -35.25
C LEU A 526 -31.79 -22.97 -33.82
N PRO A 527 -32.72 -22.85 -32.85
CA PRO A 527 -32.36 -22.63 -31.46
C PRO A 527 -31.73 -23.90 -30.88
N ARG A 528 -30.70 -23.72 -30.05
CA ARG A 528 -29.99 -24.78 -29.32
C ARG A 528 -30.45 -24.82 -27.85
N PRO A 529 -30.23 -25.93 -27.12
CA PRO A 529 -30.49 -25.95 -25.68
C PRO A 529 -29.65 -24.88 -24.98
N GLY A 530 -30.26 -24.08 -24.10
CA GLY A 530 -29.58 -22.98 -23.41
C GLY A 530 -29.60 -21.63 -24.15
N ASP A 531 -30.08 -21.59 -25.40
CA ASP A 531 -30.29 -20.33 -26.10
C ASP A 531 -31.42 -19.51 -25.45
N GLU A 532 -31.31 -18.19 -25.58
CA GLU A 532 -32.33 -17.22 -25.20
C GLU A 532 -32.84 -16.52 -26.46
N LEU A 533 -34.16 -16.55 -26.61
CA LEU A 533 -34.92 -16.06 -27.75
C LEU A 533 -35.60 -14.77 -27.35
N ILE A 534 -35.10 -13.65 -27.89
CA ILE A 534 -35.53 -12.29 -27.56
C ILE A 534 -36.37 -11.76 -28.72
N VAL A 535 -37.65 -11.55 -28.47
CA VAL A 535 -38.58 -10.92 -29.43
C VAL A 535 -38.48 -9.41 -29.30
N LEU A 536 -38.07 -8.73 -30.37
CA LEU A 536 -37.90 -7.28 -30.39
C LEU A 536 -39.24 -6.56 -30.68
N PRO A 537 -39.42 -5.31 -30.23
CA PRO A 537 -40.59 -4.52 -30.57
C PRO A 537 -40.61 -4.16 -32.07
N ARG A 538 -41.83 -4.09 -32.64
CA ARG A 538 -42.10 -3.47 -33.94
C ARG A 538 -41.89 -1.97 -33.81
N LEU A 539 -41.01 -1.42 -34.64
CA LEU A 539 -40.78 0.01 -34.77
C LEU A 539 -41.33 0.46 -36.13
N ASP A 540 -42.28 1.40 -36.12
CA ASP A 540 -42.78 1.99 -37.35
C ASP A 540 -41.79 3.06 -37.86
N PRO A 541 -41.12 2.85 -39.00
CA PRO A 541 -40.14 3.80 -39.52
C PRO A 541 -40.75 5.15 -39.94
N LYS A 542 -42.08 5.25 -40.04
CA LYS A 542 -42.77 6.52 -40.35
C LYS A 542 -42.90 7.45 -39.14
N ILE A 543 -42.70 6.96 -37.93
CA ILE A 543 -42.88 7.72 -36.68
C ILE A 543 -41.51 8.09 -36.09
N PHE A 544 -40.54 7.17 -36.10
CA PHE A 544 -39.25 7.36 -35.41
C PHE A 544 -38.08 7.68 -36.35
N GLN A 545 -37.76 8.97 -36.55
CA GLN A 545 -36.50 9.38 -37.22
C GLN A 545 -35.23 9.01 -36.44
N ILE A 546 -35.36 8.75 -35.12
CA ILE A 546 -34.26 8.35 -34.21
C ILE A 546 -34.20 6.81 -34.06
N GLY A 547 -35.07 6.07 -34.75
CA GLY A 547 -35.28 4.63 -34.53
C GLY A 547 -34.06 3.74 -34.81
N SER A 548 -33.22 4.08 -35.80
CA SER A 548 -32.00 3.31 -36.14
C SER A 548 -30.96 3.34 -35.03
N ASP A 549 -30.73 4.52 -34.44
CA ASP A 549 -29.67 4.75 -33.47
C ASP A 549 -30.09 4.17 -32.11
N LEU A 550 -31.39 4.24 -31.79
CA LEU A 550 -31.99 3.55 -30.64
C LEU A 550 -31.90 2.02 -30.79
N LEU A 551 -32.20 1.46 -31.96
CA LEU A 551 -32.01 0.03 -32.25
C LEU A 551 -30.54 -0.40 -32.10
N GLY A 552 -29.61 0.38 -32.63
CA GLY A 552 -28.17 0.13 -32.49
C GLY A 552 -27.72 0.11 -31.03
N LEU A 553 -28.27 1.01 -30.20
CA LEU A 553 -28.00 1.05 -28.75
C LEU A 553 -28.63 -0.13 -27.99
N ILE A 554 -29.87 -0.51 -28.32
CA ILE A 554 -30.50 -1.73 -27.76
C ILE A 554 -29.65 -2.95 -28.06
N TYR A 555 -29.15 -3.08 -29.30
CA TYR A 555 -28.24 -4.15 -29.69
C TYR A 555 -26.92 -4.09 -28.91
N GLN A 556 -26.24 -2.93 -28.86
CA GLN A 556 -24.97 -2.78 -28.14
C GLN A 556 -25.09 -3.13 -26.64
N ILE A 557 -26.19 -2.76 -26.00
CA ILE A 557 -26.45 -3.09 -24.59
C ILE A 557 -26.77 -4.58 -24.43
N ALA A 558 -27.55 -5.19 -25.33
CA ALA A 558 -27.85 -6.62 -25.32
C ALA A 558 -26.61 -7.51 -25.54
N VAL A 559 -25.61 -7.03 -26.30
CA VAL A 559 -24.28 -7.65 -26.46
C VAL A 559 -23.46 -7.56 -25.17
N ALA A 560 -23.44 -6.39 -24.54
CA ALA A 560 -22.54 -6.09 -23.43
C ALA A 560 -23.06 -6.59 -22.06
N THR A 561 -24.38 -6.76 -21.91
CA THR A 561 -25.02 -6.97 -20.61
C THR A 561 -25.91 -8.21 -20.59
N ARG A 562 -25.94 -8.88 -19.43
CA ARG A 562 -26.76 -10.09 -19.21
C ARG A 562 -28.26 -9.84 -19.22
N ILE A 563 -28.71 -8.62 -18.94
CA ILE A 563 -30.13 -8.26 -18.86
C ILE A 563 -30.55 -7.52 -20.14
N PHE A 564 -31.69 -7.90 -20.70
CA PHE A 564 -32.36 -7.13 -21.76
C PHE A 564 -33.31 -6.09 -21.12
N LEU A 565 -33.32 -4.85 -21.63
CA LEU A 565 -33.97 -3.66 -21.01
C LEU A 565 -35.36 -3.31 -21.54
#